data_AF-A0A7V9I2H7-F1
#
_entry.id   AF-A0A7V9I2H7-F1
#
_cell.length_a   1.000
_cell.length_b   1.000
_cell.length_c   1.000
_cell.angle_alpha   90.00
_cell.angle_beta   90.00
_cell.angle_gamma   90.00
#
_symmetry.space_group_name_H-M   'P 1'
#
loop_
_entity.id
_entity.type
_entity.pdbx_description
1 polymer ?
#
loop_
_entity_poly.entity_id
_entity_poly.type
_entity_poly.pdbx_seq_one_letter_code
_entity_poly.pdbx_strand_id
1 'polypeptide(L)' 'YGHTVNSHINRLRAKVERDPSEPKFVLTVWGVGYKFCDVSGTPAS' A
#
# COMPACT_ATOMS: atom_id res chain seq x y z
N TYR A 1 -10.14 7.34 16.20
CA TYR A 1 -9.14 6.32 15.84
C TYR A 1 -9.01 6.06 14.33
N GLY A 2 -10.02 6.29 13.48
CA GLY A 2 -9.90 6.08 12.02
C GLY A 2 -8.98 7.06 11.26
N HIS A 3 -8.84 8.31 11.75
CA HIS A 3 -8.01 9.32 11.07
C HIS A 3 -6.50 9.08 11.20
N THR A 4 -6.05 8.40 12.24
CA THR A 4 -4.61 8.14 12.44
C THR A 4 -4.12 7.09 11.47
N VAL A 5 -4.79 5.94 11.33
CA VAL A 5 -4.34 4.86 10.44
C VAL A 5 -4.22 5.35 8.99
N ASN A 6 -5.25 6.01 8.46
CA ASN A 6 -5.21 6.50 7.08
C ASN A 6 -4.08 7.53 6.86
N SER A 7 -3.84 8.41 7.84
CA SER A 7 -2.72 9.36 7.79
C SER A 7 -1.36 8.65 7.78
N HIS A 8 -1.20 7.58 8.56
CA HIS A 8 0.04 6.80 8.57
C HIS A 8 0.22 6.02 7.27
N ILE A 9 -0.84 5.45 6.70
CA ILE A 9 -0.79 4.77 5.40
C ILE A 9 -0.42 5.74 4.28
N ASN A 10 -0.98 6.94 4.25
CA ASN A 10 -0.63 7.95 3.25
C ASN A 10 0.84 8.35 3.36
N ARG A 11 1.35 8.56 4.58
CA ARG A 11 2.78 8.84 4.82
C ARG A 11 3.69 7.67 4.45
N LEU A 12 3.23 6.45 4.67
CA LEU A 12 3.97 5.24 4.30
C LEU A 12 4.05 5.12 2.77
N ARG A 13 2.90 5.21 2.07
CA ARG A 13 2.83 5.16 0.61
C ARG A 13 3.69 6.24 -0.04
N ALA A 14 3.69 7.46 0.50
CA ALA A 14 4.56 8.54 0.04
C ALA A 14 6.07 8.22 0.11
N LYS A 15 6.48 7.27 0.94
CA LYS A 15 7.89 6.86 1.10
C LYS A 15 8.27 5.62 0.30
N VAL A 16 7.32 4.70 0.09
CA VAL A 16 7.61 3.36 -0.46
C VAL A 16 7.06 3.15 -1.87
N GLU A 17 6.01 3.88 -2.24
CA GLU A 17 5.42 3.80 -3.58
C GLU A 17 6.10 4.77 -4.53
N ARG A 18 6.18 4.40 -5.80
CA ARG A 18 6.60 5.34 -6.86
C ARG A 18 5.54 6.41 -7.11
N ASP A 19 4.28 6.00 -7.13
CA ASP A 19 3.12 6.89 -7.14
C ASP A 19 2.16 6.45 -6.01
N PRO A 20 1.98 7.25 -4.95
CA PRO A 20 1.06 6.93 -3.85
C PRO A 20 -0.41 6.79 -4.27
N SER A 21 -0.80 7.36 -5.42
CA SER A 21 -2.15 7.29 -5.97
C SER A 21 -2.42 5.95 -6.68
N GLU A 22 -1.35 5.28 -7.12
CA GLU A 22 -1.38 3.95 -7.74
C GLU A 22 -0.53 2.96 -6.91
N PRO A 23 -0.95 2.64 -5.67
CA PRO A 23 -0.13 1.85 -4.76
C PRO A 23 0.04 0.42 -5.26
N LYS A 24 1.29 -0.08 -5.25
CA LYS A 24 1.65 -1.45 -5.62
C LYS A 24 2.06 -2.30 -4.42
N PHE A 25 2.61 -1.66 -3.39
CA PHE A 25 3.08 -2.36 -2.19
C PHE A 25 2.03 -2.36 -1.07
N VAL A 26 1.37 -1.25 -0.79
CA VAL A 26 0.39 -1.15 0.30
C VAL A 26 -1.02 -0.97 -0.29
N LEU A 27 -1.74 -2.08 -0.47
CA LEU A 27 -3.07 -2.10 -1.10
C LEU A 27 -4.19 -1.89 -0.08
N THR A 28 -5.25 -1.20 -0.49
CA THR A 28 -6.47 -1.08 0.31
C THR A 28 -7.35 -2.32 0.08
N VAL A 29 -7.77 -2.96 1.16
CA VAL A 29 -8.78 -4.02 1.16
C VAL A 29 -10.06 -3.45 1.77
N TRP A 30 -11.04 -3.15 0.92
CA TRP A 30 -12.27 -2.49 1.32
C TRP A 30 -13.04 -3.27 2.39
N GLY A 31 -13.48 -2.58 3.44
CA GLY A 31 -14.17 -3.19 4.58
C GLY A 31 -13.27 -3.98 5.54
N VAL A 32 -11.96 -4.09 5.26
CA VAL A 32 -11.01 -4.87 6.07
C VAL A 32 -9.84 -4.02 6.57
N GLY A 33 -9.12 -3.34 5.67
CA GLY A 33 -7.91 -2.60 6.03
C GLY A 33 -6.90 -2.49 4.90
N TYR A 34 -5.63 -2.80 5.18
CA TYR A 34 -4.53 -2.69 4.23
C TYR A 34 -3.73 -3.99 4.16
N LYS A 35 -3.22 -4.32 2.97
CA LYS A 35 -2.40 -5.51 2.71
C LYS A 35 -1.08 -5.10 2.06
N PHE A 36 0.02 -5.69 2.53
CA PHE A 36 1.31 -5.58 1.85
C PHE A 36 1.40 -6.59 0.69
N CYS A 37 1.88 -6.16 -0.46
CA CYS A 37 2.13 -6.95 -1.66
C CYS A 37 3.58 -6.76 -2.08
N ASP A 38 4.28 -7.86 -2.32
CA ASP A 38 5.63 -7.82 -2.86
C ASP A 38 5.57 -7.98 -4.39
N VAL A 39 6.23 -7.09 -5.12
CA VAL A 39 6.22 -7.06 -6.60
C VAL A 39 7.32 -7.99 -7.17
N SER A 40 7.97 -8.80 -6.34
CA SER A 40 9.03 -9.75 -6.74
C SER A 40 8.55 -10.94 -7.58
N GLY A 41 7.28 -10.97 -7.98
CA GLY A 41 6.76 -11.92 -8.96
C GLY A 41 7.15 -11.57 -10.39
N THR A 42 8.44 -11.57 -10.71
CA THR A 42 8.83 -11.97 -12.07
C THR A 42 8.38 -13.42 -12.20
N PRO A 43 7.42 -13.79 -13.08
CA PRO A 43 7.32 -15.19 -13.45
C PRO A 43 8.68 -15.52 -14.04
N ALA A 44 9.44 -16.39 -13.36
CA ALA A 44 10.62 -16.96 -13.96
C ALA A 44 10.20 -17.47 -15.35
N SER A 45 10.89 -16.97 -16.38
CA SER A 45 10.78 -17.46 -17.75
C SER A 45 10.82 -18.98 -17.82
#